data_AF-A0A3S5AMR9-F1
#
_entry.id   AF-A0A3S5AMR9-F1
#
_cell.length_a   1.000
_cell.length_b   1.000
_cell.length_c   1.000
_cell.angle_alpha   90.00
_cell.angle_beta   90.00
_cell.angle_gamma   90.00
#
_symmetry.space_group_name_H-M   'P 1'
#
loop_
_entity.id
_entity.type
_entity.pdbx_description
1 polymer ?
#
loop_
_entity_poly.entity_id
_entity_poly.type
_entity_poly.pdbx_seq_one_letter_code
_entity_poly.pdbx_strand_id
1 'polypeptide(L)'
;MSRGIPKEGKSEVEETLKRIQAHKGVIGVIIVSSDGIPIRTTLDNSTTVHYCSLIQQLTSKARSAVRDLDPSNDLTFLRIRSKKNEIMMIVLIPIILANMDDDSYDEADPI
;
A
#
# COMPACT_ATOMS: atom_id res chain seq x y z
N MET A 1 38.01 -9.58 -14.08
CA MET A 1 37.03 -8.64 -14.64
C MET A 1 35.64 -9.06 -14.17
N SER A 2 35.18 -8.49 -13.06
CA SER A 2 33.87 -8.83 -12.49
C SER A 2 32.79 -8.12 -13.31
N ARG A 3 31.93 -8.91 -13.98
CA ARG A 3 30.75 -8.39 -14.69
C ARG A 3 29.91 -7.61 -13.69
N GLY A 4 29.82 -6.29 -13.87
CA GLY A 4 28.97 -5.43 -13.08
C GLY A 4 27.52 -5.87 -13.24
N ILE A 5 26.85 -6.10 -12.12
CA ILE A 5 25.40 -6.30 -12.09
C ILE A 5 24.78 -5.02 -12.69
N PRO A 6 23.93 -5.12 -13.73
CA PRO A 6 23.36 -3.95 -14.40
C PRO A 6 22.56 -3.11 -13.40
N LYS A 7 22.81 -1.79 -13.36
CA LYS A 7 22.18 -0.82 -12.45
C LYS A 7 20.79 -0.35 -12.92
N GLU A 8 20.19 -0.99 -13.93
CA GLU A 8 18.97 -0.49 -14.58
C GLU A 8 17.69 -0.72 -13.75
N GLY A 9 17.56 -1.86 -13.07
CA GLY A 9 16.34 -2.17 -12.29
C GLY A 9 16.10 -1.29 -11.06
N LYS A 10 17.11 -0.55 -10.59
CA LYS A 10 16.94 0.41 -9.47
C LYS A 10 16.28 1.71 -9.92
N SER A 11 16.45 2.14 -11.18
CA SER A 11 15.89 3.40 -11.67
C SER A 11 14.39 3.29 -11.89
N GLU A 12 13.95 2.18 -12.50
CA GLU A 12 12.55 1.98 -12.87
C GLU A 12 11.60 1.94 -11.66
N VAL A 13 12.02 1.27 -10.59
CA VAL A 13 11.25 1.21 -9.33
C VAL A 13 11.13 2.60 -8.70
N GLU A 14 12.22 3.36 -8.64
CA GLU A 14 12.22 4.72 -8.07
C GLU A 14 11.39 5.69 -8.91
N GLU A 15 11.44 5.58 -10.24
CA GLU A 15 10.60 6.37 -11.15
C GLU A 15 9.12 6.03 -11.00
N THR A 16 8.79 4.75 -10.85
CA THR A 16 7.41 4.29 -10.63
C THR A 16 6.89 4.80 -9.28
N LEU A 17 7.70 4.72 -8.23
CA LEU A 17 7.37 5.26 -6.91
C LEU A 17 7.14 6.77 -6.95
N LYS A 18 8.02 7.51 -7.63
CA LYS A 18 7.85 8.96 -7.83
C LYS A 18 6.57 9.29 -8.57
N ARG A 19 6.22 8.51 -9.61
CA ARG A 19 4.97 8.70 -10.35
C ARG A 19 3.74 8.46 -9.47
N ILE A 20 3.78 7.43 -8.64
CA ILE A 20 2.71 7.13 -7.67
C ILE A 20 2.59 8.24 -6.64
N GLN A 21 3.71 8.68 -6.05
CA GLN A 21 3.71 9.77 -5.07
C GLN A 21 3.26 11.11 -5.66
N ALA A 22 3.51 11.34 -6.96
CA ALA A 22 3.08 12.56 -7.65
C ALA A 22 1.58 12.62 -7.92
N HIS A 23 0.84 11.51 -7.77
CA HIS A 23 -0.62 11.54 -7.90
C HIS A 23 -1.26 12.30 -6.73
N LYS A 24 -2.21 13.18 -7.06
CA LYS A 24 -2.99 13.92 -6.07
C LYS A 24 -3.78 12.94 -5.20
N GLY A 25 -3.68 13.06 -3.88
CA GLY A 25 -4.33 12.15 -2.93
C GLY A 25 -3.50 10.90 -2.60
N VAL A 26 -2.17 10.95 -2.71
CA VAL A 26 -1.26 9.90 -2.23
C VAL A 26 -0.46 10.42 -1.03
N ILE A 27 -0.80 9.92 0.17
CA ILE A 27 -0.17 10.29 1.45
C ILE A 27 1.15 9.56 1.62
N GLY A 28 1.23 8.30 1.21
CA GLY A 28 2.48 7.57 1.30
C GLY A 28 2.43 6.16 0.76
N VAL A 29 3.60 5.69 0.33
CA VAL A 29 3.80 4.39 -0.30
C VAL A 29 4.68 3.55 0.61
N ILE A 30 4.28 2.31 0.86
CA ILE A 30 5.06 1.33 1.61
C ILE A 30 5.32 0.12 0.72
N ILE A 31 6.58 -0.26 0.59
CA ILE A 31 6.99 -1.52 -0.03
C ILE A 31 7.37 -2.50 1.07
N VAL A 32 6.77 -3.68 1.06
CA VAL A 32 6.94 -4.71 2.09
C VAL A 32 7.41 -6.01 1.45
N SER A 33 8.33 -6.71 2.12
CA SER A 33 8.71 -8.09 1.76
C SER A 33 7.56 -9.07 2.01
N SER A 34 7.63 -10.27 1.42
CA SER A 34 6.72 -11.38 1.74
C SER A 34 6.67 -11.70 3.23
N ASP A 35 7.76 -11.42 3.95
CA ASP A 35 7.91 -11.67 5.38
C ASP A 35 7.25 -10.59 6.26
N GLY A 36 6.67 -9.54 5.65
CA GLY A 36 6.06 -8.42 6.39
C GLY A 36 7.04 -7.33 6.82
N ILE A 37 8.29 -7.41 6.35
CA ILE A 37 9.35 -6.43 6.67
C ILE A 37 9.27 -5.28 5.67
N PRO A 38 9.15 -4.00 6.11
CA PRO A 38 9.17 -2.86 5.22
C PRO A 38 10.56 -2.71 4.57
N ILE A 39 10.58 -2.67 3.23
CA ILE A 39 11.78 -2.48 2.40
C ILE A 39 11.96 -0.98 2.12
N ARG A 40 10.87 -0.27 1.82
CA ARG A 40 10.85 1.19 1.57
C ARG A 40 9.55 1.78 2.06
N THR A 41 9.59 3.02 2.51
CA THR A 41 8.41 3.75 2.94
C THR A 41 8.65 5.25 2.76
N THR A 42 7.59 6.01 2.49
CA THR A 42 7.59 7.47 2.61
C THR A 42 6.99 7.94 3.93
N LEU A 43 6.51 7.02 4.77
CA LEU A 43 5.93 7.29 6.07
C LEU A 43 6.98 7.13 7.17
N ASP A 44 6.64 7.59 8.38
CA ASP A 44 7.48 7.35 9.55
C ASP A 44 7.57 5.85 9.86
N ASN A 45 8.66 5.46 10.53
CA ASN A 45 8.95 4.05 10.78
C ASN A 45 7.91 3.39 11.70
N SER A 46 7.38 4.12 12.68
CA SER A 46 6.43 3.57 13.66
C SER A 46 5.09 3.22 13.01
N THR A 47 4.57 4.13 12.20
CA THR A 47 3.35 3.96 11.41
C THR A 47 3.54 2.86 10.36
N THR A 48 4.71 2.82 9.71
CA THR A 48 5.03 1.81 8.71
C THR A 48 4.96 0.40 9.28
N VAL A 49 5.65 0.14 10.40
CA VAL A 49 5.65 -1.18 11.04
C VAL A 49 4.24 -1.59 11.49
N HIS A 50 3.47 -0.64 12.04
CA HIS A 50 2.10 -0.89 12.45
C HIS A 50 1.21 -1.31 11.27
N TYR A 51 1.26 -0.56 10.16
CA TYR A 51 0.52 -0.90 8.95
C TYR A 51 0.96 -2.24 8.34
N CYS A 52 2.26 -2.53 8.29
CA CYS A 52 2.76 -3.81 7.77
C CYS A 52 2.16 -5.00 8.52
N SER A 53 2.13 -4.95 9.86
CA SER A 53 1.59 -6.04 10.67
C SER A 53 0.10 -6.28 10.43
N LEU A 54 -0.69 -5.20 10.36
CA LEU A 54 -2.13 -5.29 10.13
C LEU A 54 -2.46 -5.77 8.71
N ILE A 55 -1.78 -5.23 7.72
CA ILE A 55 -1.98 -5.55 6.30
C ILE A 55 -1.58 -7.00 6.01
N GLN A 56 -0.50 -7.50 6.61
CA GLN A 56 -0.07 -8.89 6.42
C GLN A 56 -1.13 -9.87 6.93
N GLN A 57 -1.67 -9.62 8.13
CA GLN A 57 -2.74 -10.44 8.71
C GLN A 57 -4.01 -10.38 7.85
N LEU A 58 -4.39 -9.19 7.38
CA LEU A 58 -5.57 -9.00 6.55
C LEU A 58 -5.43 -9.70 5.19
N THR A 59 -4.28 -9.57 4.54
CA THR A 59 -3.99 -10.20 3.25
C THR A 59 -4.02 -11.72 3.35
N SER A 60 -3.47 -12.29 4.43
CA SER A 60 -3.54 -13.72 4.69
C SER A 60 -4.99 -14.21 4.81
N LYS A 61 -5.81 -13.52 5.61
CA LYS A 61 -7.23 -13.87 5.79
C LYS A 61 -8.03 -13.70 4.50
N ALA A 62 -7.81 -12.61 3.76
CA ALA A 62 -8.48 -12.35 2.50
C ALA A 62 -8.12 -13.39 1.43
N ARG A 63 -6.84 -13.78 1.34
CA ARG A 63 -6.41 -14.85 0.44
C ARG A 63 -7.07 -16.19 0.78
N SER A 64 -7.14 -16.54 2.07
CA SER A 64 -7.85 -17.75 2.51
C SER A 64 -9.33 -17.69 2.12
N ALA A 65 -10.02 -16.58 2.39
CA ALA A 65 -11.43 -16.42 2.04
C ALA A 65 -11.70 -16.53 0.53
N VAL A 66 -10.82 -15.98 -0.33
CA VAL A 66 -10.92 -16.13 -1.79
C VAL A 66 -10.75 -17.59 -2.21
N ARG A 67 -9.77 -18.30 -1.62
CA ARG A 67 -9.51 -19.72 -1.93
C ARG A 67 -10.59 -20.66 -1.40
N ASP A 68 -11.24 -20.31 -0.30
CA ASP A 68 -12.37 -21.06 0.24
C ASP A 68 -13.61 -20.96 -0.68
N LEU A 69 -13.76 -19.85 -1.40
CA LEU A 69 -14.81 -19.66 -2.41
C LEU A 69 -14.47 -20.34 -3.74
N ASP A 70 -13.25 -20.16 -4.23
CA ASP A 70 -12.75 -20.81 -5.44
C ASP A 70 -11.24 -21.10 -5.28
N PRO A 71 -10.84 -22.37 -5.15
CA PRO A 71 -9.44 -22.73 -4.95
C PRO A 71 -8.54 -22.44 -6.17
N SER A 72 -9.12 -22.17 -7.34
CA SER A 72 -8.38 -21.79 -8.55
C SER A 72 -8.07 -20.29 -8.63
N ASN A 73 -8.68 -19.47 -7.75
CA ASN A 73 -8.52 -18.03 -7.75
C ASN A 73 -7.53 -17.58 -6.67
N ASP A 74 -6.64 -16.65 -7.04
CA ASP A 74 -5.69 -16.03 -6.12
C ASP A 74 -5.98 -14.54 -5.96
N LEU A 75 -5.83 -14.06 -4.72
CA LEU A 75 -5.95 -12.64 -4.41
C LEU A 75 -4.79 -11.87 -5.05
N THR A 76 -5.09 -11.04 -6.05
CA THR A 76 -4.12 -10.19 -6.76
C THR A 76 -4.15 -8.74 -6.26
N PHE A 77 -5.34 -8.24 -5.95
CA PHE A 77 -5.58 -6.86 -5.55
C PHE A 77 -6.65 -6.76 -4.48
N LEU A 78 -6.43 -5.88 -3.50
CA LEU A 78 -7.37 -5.59 -2.43
C LEU A 78 -7.46 -4.07 -2.23
N ARG A 79 -8.67 -3.52 -2.35
CA ARG A 79 -8.97 -2.11 -2.14
C ARG A 79 -9.91 -1.97 -0.94
N ILE A 80 -9.45 -1.26 0.08
CA ILE A 80 -10.20 -1.04 1.30
C ILE A 80 -10.48 0.44 1.42
N ARG A 81 -11.75 0.79 1.33
CA ARG A 81 -12.20 2.17 1.48
C ARG A 81 -12.77 2.36 2.87
N SER A 82 -12.21 3.32 3.60
CA SER A 82 -12.76 3.82 4.86
C SER A 82 -13.32 5.23 4.63
N LYS A 83 -13.95 5.81 5.66
CA LYS A 83 -14.45 7.19 5.60
C LYS A 83 -13.33 8.23 5.41
N LYS A 84 -12.13 7.95 5.93
CA LYS A 84 -11.00 8.89 5.94
C LYS A 84 -9.92 8.55 4.92
N ASN A 85 -9.69 7.26 4.69
CA ASN A 85 -8.56 6.75 3.92
C ASN A 85 -8.99 5.65 2.95
N GLU A 86 -8.25 5.50 1.86
CA GLU A 86 -8.43 4.39 0.93
C GLU A 86 -7.11 3.65 0.75
N ILE A 87 -7.05 2.41 1.24
CA ILE A 87 -5.86 1.57 1.15
C ILE A 87 -6.00 0.67 -0.06
N MET A 88 -5.10 0.84 -1.02
CA MET A 88 -4.89 -0.11 -2.11
C MET A 88 -3.77 -1.07 -1.72
N MET A 89 -3.88 -2.33 -2.12
CA MET A 89 -2.88 -3.36 -1.87
C MET A 89 -2.81 -4.26 -3.08
N ILE A 90 -1.63 -4.36 -3.70
CA ILE A 90 -1.40 -5.31 -4.79
C ILE A 90 -0.44 -6.36 -4.23
N VAL A 91 -0.86 -7.63 -4.28
CA VAL A 91 -0.13 -8.76 -3.66
C VAL A 91 1.21 -9.04 -4.37
N LEU A 92 1.36 -8.54 -5.60
CA LEU A 92 2.61 -8.54 -6.37
C LEU A 92 3.46 -7.27 -6.19
N ILE A 93 2.88 -6.13 -5.77
CA ILE A 93 3.55 -4.83 -5.59
C ILE A 93 2.81 -4.02 -4.50
N PRO A 94 3.24 -3.99 -3.24
CA PRO A 94 2.53 -3.18 -2.25
C PRO A 94 2.60 -1.68 -2.63
N ILE A 95 1.43 -1.09 -2.96
CA ILE A 95 1.21 0.34 -3.20
C ILE A 95 0.09 0.77 -2.27
N ILE A 96 0.44 1.47 -1.19
CA ILE A 96 -0.54 2.15 -0.33
C ILE A 96 -0.81 3.54 -0.92
N LEU A 97 -2.08 3.97 -0.92
CA LEU A 97 -2.52 5.33 -1.22
C LEU A 97 -3.38 5.85 -0.03
N ALA A 98 -3.59 7.17 0.06
CA ALA A 98 -4.64 7.85 0.84
C ALA A 98 -4.55 9.36 0.52
N ASN A 99 -5.60 10.05 0.07
CA ASN A 99 -6.47 10.98 0.80
C ASN A 99 -7.60 11.45 -0.15
N MET A 100 -8.82 11.65 0.39
CA MET A 100 -9.80 12.57 -0.20
C MET A 100 -9.52 13.93 0.43
N ASP A 101 -9.27 14.95 -0.38
CA ASP A 101 -9.06 16.30 0.12
C ASP A 101 -10.31 16.81 0.85
N ASP A 102 -9.99 17.55 1.91
CA ASP A 102 -10.77 18.42 2.78
C ASP A 102 -11.93 19.16 2.10
N ASP A 103 -13.10 19.11 2.73
CA ASP A 103 -14.13 20.16 2.67
C ASP A 103 -14.96 20.08 3.98
N SER A 104 -14.87 21.16 4.75
CA SER A 104 -15.72 21.62 5.83
C SER A 104 -17.09 20.93 5.98
N TYR A 105 -17.29 20.22 7.10
CA TYR A 105 -18.60 20.24 7.75
C TYR A 105 -18.57 21.34 8.79
N ASP A 106 -19.16 22.46 8.40
CA ASP A 106 -19.48 23.61 9.22
C ASP A 106 -20.04 23.22 10.59
N GLU A 107 -19.69 24.05 11.56
CA GLU A 107 -20.36 24.20 12.84
C GLU A 107 -21.88 24.15 12.65
N ALA A 108 -22.53 23.09 13.12
CA ALA A 108 -23.93 23.18 13.49
C ALA A 108 -23.97 23.62 14.95
N ASP A 109 -24.23 24.92 15.15
CA ASP A 109 -24.52 25.53 16.44
C ASP A 109 -25.54 24.69 17.24
N PRO A 110 -25.37 24.56 18.57
CA PRO A 110 -26.36 23.91 19.40
C PRO A 110 -27.62 24.79 19.49
N ILE A 111 -28.78 24.23 19.15
CA ILE A 111 -30.10 24.76 19.53
C ILE A 111 -30.54 24.08 20.82
#